data_AF-A0A9X8YRD6-F1
#
_entry.id   AF-A0A9X8YRD6-F1
#
_cell.length_a   1.000
_cell.length_b   1.000
_cell.length_c   1.000
_cell.angle_alpha   90.00
_cell.angle_beta   90.00
_cell.angle_gamma   90.00
#
_symmetry.space_group_name_H-M   'P 1'
#
loop_
_entity.id
_entity.type
_entity.pdbx_description
1 polymer ?
#
loop_
_entity_poly.entity_id
_entity_poly.type
_entity_poly.pdbx_seq_one_letter_code
_entity_poly.pdbx_strand_id
1 'polypeptide(L)'
;AEYLQSQHVKDYMVDIGGEVRTRGRNGEQKPWRIAIERPTAGAQQQAQLVIQPGEMSIATSGDYRNYFEQDGVRYSHTIDPVTGRPIHHRLVSIT
;
A
#
# COMPACT_ATOMS: atom_id res chain seq x y z
N ALA A 1 -5.47 13.82 6.01
CA ALA A 1 -6.13 13.43 7.28
C ALA A 1 -6.35 14.63 8.22
N GLU A 2 -5.44 15.60 8.14
CA GLU A 2 -5.43 16.91 8.82
C GLU A 2 -6.78 17.63 8.71
N TYR A 3 -7.40 17.60 7.53
CA TYR A 3 -8.74 18.15 7.35
C TYR A 3 -9.77 17.53 8.31
N LEU A 4 -9.85 16.20 8.41
CA LEU A 4 -10.77 15.51 9.33
C LEU A 4 -10.47 15.87 10.79
N GLN A 5 -9.18 15.97 11.15
CA GLN A 5 -8.77 16.42 12.47
C GLN A 5 -9.23 17.85 12.77
N SER A 6 -9.12 18.77 11.79
CA SER A 6 -9.62 20.14 11.92
C SER A 6 -11.14 20.21 12.11
N GLN A 7 -11.86 19.22 11.60
CA GLN A 7 -13.30 19.05 11.79
C GLN A 7 -13.66 18.28 13.07
N HIS A 8 -12.69 18.07 13.98
CA HIS A 8 -12.86 17.34 15.24
C HIS A 8 -13.29 15.87 15.09
N VAL A 9 -13.06 15.27 13.91
CA VAL A 9 -13.28 13.84 13.69
C VAL A 9 -12.14 13.07 14.33
N LYS A 10 -12.45 12.25 15.35
CA LYS A 10 -11.47 11.50 16.15
C LYS A 10 -11.17 10.11 15.62
N ASP A 11 -12.11 9.54 14.88
CA ASP A 11 -12.08 8.16 14.41
C ASP A 11 -12.16 8.16 12.88
N TYR A 12 -11.08 7.76 12.21
CA TYR A 12 -11.06 7.70 10.74
C TYR A 12 -10.02 6.72 10.20
N MET A 13 -10.29 6.27 8.98
CA MET A 13 -9.33 5.65 8.08
C MET A 13 -9.41 6.39 6.75
N VAL A 14 -8.28 6.92 6.29
CA VAL A 14 -8.14 7.52 4.96
C VAL A 14 -7.34 6.56 4.11
N ASP A 15 -7.86 6.22 2.94
CA ASP A 15 -7.19 5.42 1.91
C ASP A 15 -7.17 6.22 0.61
N ILE A 16 -5.99 6.38 0.03
CA ILE A 16 -5.80 6.95 -1.29
C ILE A 16 -4.89 5.98 -2.03
N GLY A 17 -5.42 5.18 -2.95
CA GLY A 17 -4.61 4.33 -3.82
C GLY A 17 -3.90 3.14 -3.15
N GLY A 18 -4.23 2.81 -1.90
CA GLY A 18 -3.53 1.81 -1.10
C GLY A 18 -2.60 2.42 -0.03
N GLU A 19 -2.35 3.73 -0.07
CA GLU A 19 -1.75 4.47 1.02
C GLU A 19 -2.79 4.79 2.08
N VAL A 20 -2.59 4.25 3.29
CA VAL A 20 -3.57 4.29 4.36
C VAL A 20 -3.07 5.11 5.54
N ARG A 21 -3.94 5.92 6.15
CA ARG A 21 -3.71 6.55 7.45
C ARG A 21 -4.89 6.32 8.39
N THR A 22 -4.60 5.84 9.60
CA THR A 22 -5.61 5.51 10.60
C THR A 22 -5.49 6.38 11.85
N ARG A 23 -6.63 6.63 12.50
CA ARG A 23 -6.72 7.21 13.84
C ARG A 23 -7.97 6.70 14.55
N GLY A 24 -7.86 6.46 15.86
CA GLY A 24 -9.00 6.04 16.68
C GLY A 24 -9.46 4.61 16.39
N ARG A 25 -10.77 4.40 16.37
CA ARG A 25 -11.43 3.08 16.26
C ARG A 25 -12.43 3.03 15.11
N ASN A 26 -12.75 1.83 14.64
CA ASN A 26 -13.77 1.62 13.63
C ASN A 26 -15.19 1.73 14.21
N GLY A 27 -16.22 1.56 13.36
CA GLY A 27 -17.63 1.61 13.79
C GLY A 27 -18.05 0.57 14.83
N GLU A 28 -17.25 -0.49 15.04
CA GLU A 28 -17.43 -1.50 16.09
C GLU A 28 -16.63 -1.21 17.36
N GLN A 29 -16.03 -0.02 17.50
CA GLN A 29 -15.15 0.35 18.61
C GLN A 29 -13.89 -0.53 18.73
N LYS A 30 -13.43 -1.14 17.62
CA LYS A 30 -12.20 -1.93 17.54
C LYS A 30 -11.09 -1.15 16.82
N PRO A 31 -9.80 -1.52 17.01
CA PRO A 31 -8.73 -0.99 16.18
C PRO A 31 -9.00 -1.21 14.70
N TRP A 32 -8.62 -0.23 13.87
CA TRP A 32 -8.63 -0.40 12.42
C TRP A 32 -7.80 -1.61 12.01
N ARG A 33 -8.29 -2.37 11.04
CA ARG A 33 -7.60 -3.55 10.51
C ARG A 33 -7.26 -3.30 9.04
N ILE A 34 -5.97 -3.35 8.73
CA ILE A 34 -5.48 -3.14 7.37
C ILE A 34 -4.92 -4.47 6.86
N ALA A 35 -5.39 -4.91 5.69
CA ALA A 35 -4.89 -6.09 5.03
C ALA A 35 -3.70 -5.73 4.14
N ILE A 36 -2.60 -6.46 4.29
CA ILE A 36 -1.45 -6.43 3.39
C ILE A 36 -1.64 -7.58 2.40
N GLU A 37 -1.73 -7.25 1.12
CA GLU A 37 -1.96 -8.22 0.03
C GLU A 37 -0.73 -9.11 -0.21
N ARG A 38 -0.97 -10.37 -0.58
CA ARG A 38 0.08 -11.23 -1.12
C ARG A 38 0.41 -10.76 -2.54
N PRO A 39 1.66 -10.38 -2.85
CA PRO A 39 2.00 -9.82 -4.16
C PRO A 39 2.14 -10.93 -5.21
N THR A 40 1.00 -11.47 -5.66
CA THR A 40 0.92 -12.57 -6.61
C THR A 40 0.36 -12.05 -7.92
N ALA A 41 1.15 -12.08 -9.00
CA ALA A 41 0.72 -11.61 -10.31
C ALA A 41 -0.45 -12.47 -10.84
N GLY A 42 -1.53 -11.82 -11.30
CA GLY A 42 -2.67 -12.48 -11.95
C GLY A 42 -3.59 -13.28 -11.04
N ALA A 43 -3.35 -13.35 -9.73
CA ALA A 43 -4.22 -14.04 -8.78
C ALA A 43 -5.29 -13.09 -8.19
N GLN A 44 -6.39 -13.66 -7.67
CA GLN A 44 -7.32 -12.91 -6.84
C GLN A 44 -6.60 -12.32 -5.61
N GLN A 45 -7.02 -11.12 -5.21
CA GLN A 45 -6.48 -10.44 -4.03
C GLN A 45 -6.69 -11.33 -2.79
N GLN A 46 -5.59 -11.75 -2.18
CA GLN A 46 -5.60 -12.50 -0.94
C GLN A 46 -4.82 -11.71 0.11
N ALA A 47 -5.44 -11.50 1.28
CA ALA A 47 -4.75 -10.92 2.41
C ALA A 47 -3.66 -11.90 2.89
N GLN A 48 -2.39 -11.47 2.81
CA GLN A 48 -1.28 -12.21 3.38
C GLN A 48 -1.22 -12.01 4.89
N LEU A 49 -1.47 -10.78 5.33
CA LEU A 49 -1.38 -10.38 6.73
C LEU A 49 -2.45 -9.32 7.02
N VAL A 50 -3.01 -9.34 8.23
CA VAL A 50 -3.88 -8.26 8.72
C VAL A 50 -3.22 -7.64 9.93
N ILE A 51 -2.98 -6.33 9.89
CA ILE A 51 -2.34 -5.58 10.97
C ILE A 51 -3.31 -4.60 11.63
N GLN A 52 -3.00 -4.23 12.87
CA GLN A 52 -3.70 -3.21 13.65
C GLN A 52 -2.74 -2.06 13.93
N PRO A 53 -2.62 -1.11 13.00
CA PRO A 53 -1.56 -0.09 13.06
C PRO A 53 -1.75 0.97 14.16
N GLY A 54 -2.96 1.11 14.71
CA GLY A 54 -3.24 2.18 15.67
C GLY A 54 -3.30 3.54 14.98
N GLU A 55 -2.56 4.54 15.49
CA GLU A 55 -2.46 5.87 14.89
C GLU A 55 -1.14 6.00 14.10
N MET A 56 -1.16 5.59 12.83
CA MET A 56 -0.01 5.67 11.93
C MET A 56 -0.45 5.70 10.46
N SER A 57 0.52 5.87 9.57
CA SER A 57 0.32 5.73 8.12
C SER A 57 1.07 4.51 7.61
N ILE A 58 0.53 3.86 6.58
CA ILE A 58 1.08 2.69 5.91
C ILE A 58 1.07 2.99 4.42
N ALA A 59 2.15 2.66 3.72
CA ALA A 59 2.24 2.73 2.27
C ALA A 59 2.89 1.45 1.77
N THR A 60 2.38 0.89 0.67
CA THR A 60 2.93 -0.33 0.09
C THR A 60 3.40 -0.03 -1.33
N SER A 61 4.71 -0.15 -1.55
CA SER A 61 5.30 -0.07 -2.89
C SER A 61 5.57 -1.47 -3.42
N GLY A 62 5.15 -1.76 -4.65
CA GLY A 62 5.40 -3.04 -5.29
C GLY A 62 5.42 -2.93 -6.81
N ASP A 63 6.24 -3.74 -7.45
CA ASP A 63 6.35 -3.80 -8.91
C ASP A 63 5.33 -4.79 -9.52
N TYR A 64 4.55 -5.49 -8.68
CA TYR A 64 3.58 -6.50 -9.10
C TYR A 64 2.30 -5.98 -9.75
N ARG A 65 1.86 -4.76 -9.41
CA ARG A 65 0.62 -4.15 -9.95
C ARG A 65 0.87 -3.30 -11.19
N ASN A 66 1.95 -2.52 -11.16
CA ASN A 66 2.23 -1.48 -12.15
C ASN A 66 3.54 -1.79 -12.88
N TYR A 67 3.44 -2.56 -13.95
CA TYR A 67 4.52 -2.90 -14.85
C TYR A 67 3.97 -3.12 -16.27
N PHE A 68 4.86 -3.09 -17.26
CA PHE A 68 4.58 -3.64 -18.57
C PHE A 68 5.69 -4.63 -18.97
N GLU A 69 5.39 -5.48 -19.94
CA GLU A 69 6.36 -6.43 -20.49
C GLU A 69 6.60 -6.10 -21.96
N GLN A 70 7.86 -6.07 -22.36
CA GLN A 70 8.27 -5.93 -23.74
C GLN A 70 9.45 -6.86 -23.99
N ASP A 71 9.36 -7.68 -25.04
CA ASP A 71 10.40 -8.64 -25.43
C ASP A 71 10.82 -9.60 -24.29
N GLY A 72 9.87 -9.99 -23.43
CA GLY A 72 10.10 -10.85 -22.26
C GLY A 72 10.77 -10.15 -21.07
N VAL A 73 11.01 -8.84 -21.17
CA VAL A 73 11.58 -8.03 -20.09
C VAL A 73 10.47 -7.25 -19.40
N ARG A 74 10.45 -7.34 -18.08
CA ARG A 74 9.52 -6.62 -17.22
C ARG A 74 10.06 -5.24 -16.88
N TYR A 75 9.24 -4.21 -17.12
CA TYR A 75 9.56 -2.82 -16.83
C TYR A 75 8.65 -2.29 -15.72
N SER A 76 9.25 -1.97 -14.57
CA SER A 76 8.57 -1.34 -13.43
C SER A 76 8.33 0.15 -13.66
N HIS A 77 7.32 0.71 -13.00
CA HIS A 77 7.10 2.16 -12.92
C HIS A 77 8.11 2.89 -12.00
N THR A 78 8.85 2.14 -11.19
CA THR A 78 9.91 2.69 -10.34
C THR A 78 11.24 2.72 -11.09
N ILE A 79 11.88 3.89 -11.09
CA ILE A 79 13.12 4.14 -11.82
C ILE A 79 14.30 4.19 -10.86
N ASP A 80 15.40 3.53 -11.22
CA ASP A 80 16.68 3.71 -10.55
C ASP A 80 17.29 5.05 -10.98
N PRO A 81 17.50 6.00 -10.06
CA PRO A 81 18.02 7.33 -10.40
C PRO A 81 19.48 7.30 -10.90
N VAL A 82 20.27 6.26 -10.59
CA VAL A 82 21.66 6.15 -11.04
C VAL A 82 21.71 5.77 -12.52
N THR A 83 20.83 4.86 -12.94
CA THR A 83 20.82 4.33 -14.32
C THR A 83 19.81 5.02 -15.22
N GLY A 84 18.82 5.71 -14.67
CA GLY A 84 17.69 6.31 -15.39
C GLY A 84 16.75 5.27 -16.01
N ARG A 85 16.83 4.00 -15.56
CA ARG A 85 16.08 2.87 -16.10
C ARG A 85 15.15 2.27 -15.05
N PRO A 86 14.09 1.56 -15.45
CA PRO A 86 13.27 0.78 -14.53
C PRO A 86 14.11 -0.17 -13.67
N ILE A 87 13.78 -0.25 -12.38
CA ILE A 87 14.48 -1.14 -11.45
C ILE A 87 14.37 -2.59 -11.90
N HIS A 88 15.46 -3.34 -11.74
CA HIS A 88 15.51 -4.78 -12.01
C HIS A 88 15.98 -5.52 -10.76
N HIS A 89 15.03 -5.91 -9.90
CA HIS A 89 15.30 -6.61 -8.64
C HIS A 89 14.29 -7.73 -8.40
N ARG A 90 14.56 -8.59 -7.41
CA ARG A 90 13.64 -9.69 -7.01
C ARG A 90 12.65 -9.30 -5.89
N LEU A 91 12.70 -8.06 -5.39
CA LEU A 91 11.76 -7.57 -4.39
C LEU A 91 10.40 -7.37 -5.06
N VAL A 92 9.35 -7.97 -4.52
CA VAL A 92 8.02 -7.90 -5.16
C VAL A 92 7.14 -6.83 -4.51
N SER A 93 7.32 -6.59 -3.21
CA SER A 93 6.58 -5.60 -2.43
C SER A 93 7.33 -5.23 -1.15
N ILE A 94 7.16 -3.99 -0.70
CA ILE A 94 7.58 -3.47 0.61
C ILE A 94 6.42 -2.68 1.22
N THR A 95 6.24 -2.78 2.54
CA THR A 95 5.21 -2.07 3.33
C THR A 95 5.83 -1.51 4.59
#